data_AF-A0A3D1G0K5-F1
#
_entry.id   AF-A0A3D1G0K5-F1
#
_cell.length_a   1.000
_cell.length_b   1.000
_cell.length_c   1.000
_cell.angle_alpha   90.00
_cell.angle_beta   90.00
_cell.angle_gamma   90.00
#
_symmetry.space_group_name_H-M   'P 1'
#
loop_
_entity.id
_entity.type
_entity.pdbx_description
1 polymer ?
#
loop_
_entity_poly.entity_id
_entity_poly.type
_entity_poly.pdbx_seq_one_letter_code
_entity_poly.pdbx_strand_id
1 'polypeptide(L)'
;PDVEFIIETLGQPEAFVDEIEGEGPQKSAKETRRFFRNPDEKVIGGVCSGIGAYFDIDPVWIRVLFLILLFFTGIGFITYVILWAAIPEAKTTAQKLQMRGEAVNLNNIEKLFTKVEDYTSSEKIKSGVNSFVSFVVNGIGSVFSFVFKFIGVLLAIFGALIAFVLIITLLGIFGSTWNFEGFNFLSFNGYIYGLDGAQAIFGSGWRLLALRAGTLLTLLLPLFALVVFLAKIFGRELTNSKLLSFSGIASFIVGLILIFISAGSLLTDFRERATETDQITLSGMSFDITADILEDDQGFFFDVEDELLHIENVRFNIEASRSSTASLELKHAASGRNHSEARARAQSFDYPTAQEGEALRLSEYFTVPKESLYRGQDLKVTLRLPVGATVYLDESIENIMYDIRNVQDMYDGDMLGHQWEMTPEGLSCTDCATIEYYDAHDFEESIEENLEEMEESIEEKLEALELELKKLKDR
;
A
#
# COMPACT_ATOMS: atom_id res chain seq x y z
N PRO A 1 -56.35 -14.34 -52.11
CA PRO A 1 -55.14 -14.73 -51.35
C PRO A 1 -54.11 -15.32 -52.31
N ASP A 2 -52.96 -14.65 -52.44
CA ASP A 2 -51.86 -15.12 -53.28
C ASP A 2 -51.43 -16.53 -52.84
N VAL A 3 -51.23 -17.42 -53.82
CA VAL A 3 -50.77 -18.80 -53.61
C VAL A 3 -49.47 -18.81 -52.81
N GLU A 4 -48.62 -17.79 -53.02
CA GLU A 4 -47.40 -17.53 -52.27
C GLU A 4 -47.63 -17.43 -50.75
N PHE A 5 -48.67 -16.69 -50.31
CA PHE A 5 -48.98 -16.51 -48.88
C PHE A 5 -49.45 -17.81 -48.22
N ILE A 6 -50.19 -18.63 -48.96
CA ILE A 6 -50.67 -19.94 -48.49
C ILE A 6 -49.50 -20.91 -48.35
N ILE A 7 -48.59 -20.95 -49.35
CA ILE A 7 -47.38 -21.76 -49.33
C ILE A 7 -46.43 -21.31 -48.20
N GLU A 8 -46.30 -20.00 -47.97
CA GLU A 8 -45.47 -19.43 -46.90
C GLU A 8 -46.02 -19.77 -45.50
N THR A 9 -47.34 -19.78 -45.33
CA THR A 9 -48.00 -20.01 -44.02
C THR A 9 -48.15 -21.50 -43.69
N LEU A 10 -48.47 -22.33 -44.68
CA LEU A 10 -48.75 -23.75 -44.50
C LEU A 10 -47.50 -24.62 -44.75
N GLY A 11 -46.60 -24.21 -45.64
CA GLY A 11 -45.49 -25.03 -46.14
C GLY A 11 -45.79 -25.58 -47.54
N GLN A 12 -44.76 -26.13 -48.20
CA GLN A 12 -44.91 -26.67 -49.56
C GLN A 12 -45.82 -27.90 -49.58
N PRO A 13 -46.73 -28.04 -50.57
CA PRO A 13 -47.66 -29.17 -50.70
C PRO A 13 -46.95 -30.53 -50.66
N GLU A 14 -45.75 -30.64 -51.25
CA GLU A 14 -45.00 -31.90 -51.31
C GLU A 14 -44.64 -32.45 -49.93
N ALA A 15 -44.46 -31.59 -48.91
CA ALA A 15 -44.20 -32.01 -47.53
C ALA A 15 -45.40 -32.73 -46.87
N PHE A 16 -46.59 -32.62 -47.46
CA PHE A 16 -47.81 -33.29 -47.00
C PHE A 16 -48.13 -34.56 -47.82
N VAL A 17 -47.45 -34.77 -48.96
CA VAL A 17 -47.76 -35.84 -49.92
C VAL A 17 -47.11 -37.17 -49.52
N ASP A 18 -45.96 -37.15 -48.83
CA ASP A 18 -45.23 -38.35 -48.42
C ASP A 18 -45.99 -39.25 -47.41
N GLU A 19 -47.12 -38.81 -46.86
CA GLU A 19 -47.96 -39.61 -45.92
C GLU A 19 -49.30 -40.09 -46.50
N ILE A 20 -49.65 -39.70 -47.74
CA ILE A 20 -50.99 -40.00 -48.29
C ILE A 20 -51.05 -41.40 -48.95
N GLU A 21 -49.92 -41.99 -49.33
CA GLU A 21 -49.89 -43.33 -49.93
C GLU A 21 -49.70 -44.43 -48.88
N GLY A 22 -50.77 -44.75 -48.15
CA GLY A 22 -50.81 -45.89 -47.25
C GLY A 22 -52.13 -46.05 -46.50
N GLU A 23 -53.19 -46.52 -47.18
CA GLU A 23 -54.42 -46.95 -46.52
C GLU A 23 -54.20 -48.25 -45.74
N GLY A 24 -53.82 -48.10 -44.46
CA GLY A 24 -53.80 -49.15 -43.43
C GLY A 24 -54.20 -48.55 -42.08
N PRO A 25 -54.66 -49.37 -41.10
CA PRO A 25 -55.28 -48.86 -39.88
C PRO A 25 -54.29 -47.95 -39.11
N GLN A 26 -54.70 -46.70 -38.86
CA GLN A 26 -53.96 -45.65 -38.15
C GLN A 26 -53.37 -46.17 -36.82
N LYS A 27 -52.15 -46.68 -36.85
CA LYS A 27 -51.23 -46.53 -35.73
C LYS A 27 -50.75 -45.09 -35.80
N SER A 28 -51.05 -44.30 -34.77
CA SER A 28 -50.46 -42.99 -34.53
C SER A 28 -48.94 -43.09 -34.73
N ALA A 29 -48.46 -42.73 -35.93
CA ALA A 29 -47.07 -42.48 -36.15
C ALA A 29 -46.78 -41.23 -35.34
N LYS A 30 -46.10 -41.41 -34.22
CA LYS A 30 -45.63 -40.30 -33.40
C LYS A 30 -44.53 -39.63 -34.22
N GLU A 31 -44.90 -38.59 -34.98
CA GLU A 31 -43.95 -37.77 -35.72
C GLU A 31 -42.78 -37.37 -34.81
N THR A 32 -41.56 -37.44 -35.33
CA THR A 32 -40.36 -37.11 -34.56
C THR A 32 -40.40 -35.65 -34.13
N ARG A 33 -40.52 -35.40 -32.82
CA ARG A 33 -40.48 -34.05 -32.25
C ARG A 33 -39.19 -33.35 -32.67
N ARG A 34 -39.32 -32.16 -33.26
CA ARG A 34 -38.18 -31.31 -33.62
C ARG A 34 -38.14 -30.11 -32.70
N PHE A 35 -36.94 -29.75 -32.27
CA PHE A 35 -36.74 -28.66 -31.33
C PHE A 35 -36.73 -27.33 -32.07
N PHE A 36 -37.77 -26.52 -31.86
CA PHE A 36 -37.91 -25.18 -32.43
C PHE A 36 -38.19 -24.17 -31.34
N ARG A 37 -37.76 -22.92 -31.54
CA ARG A 37 -38.21 -21.82 -30.68
C ARG A 37 -39.60 -21.37 -31.12
N ASN A 38 -40.46 -21.08 -30.13
CA ASN A 38 -41.86 -20.74 -30.38
C ASN A 38 -42.06 -19.22 -30.47
N PRO A 39 -42.39 -18.66 -31.64
CA PRO A 39 -42.60 -17.22 -31.81
C PRO A 39 -43.96 -16.73 -31.30
N ASP A 40 -44.97 -17.61 -31.15
CA ASP A 40 -46.34 -17.22 -30.81
C ASP A 40 -46.48 -16.85 -29.33
N GLU A 41 -45.68 -17.49 -28.46
CA GLU A 41 -45.63 -17.22 -27.01
C GLU A 41 -44.27 -16.63 -26.58
N LYS A 42 -43.66 -15.79 -27.43
CA LYS A 42 -42.34 -15.19 -27.17
C LYS A 42 -42.43 -14.01 -26.20
N VAL A 43 -41.57 -14.03 -25.17
CA VAL A 43 -41.31 -12.85 -24.30
C VAL A 43 -39.97 -12.24 -24.70
N ILE A 44 -38.92 -13.06 -24.71
CA ILE A 44 -37.61 -12.77 -25.29
C ILE A 44 -37.31 -13.99 -26.16
N GLY A 45 -36.92 -13.80 -27.42
CA GLY A 45 -36.36 -14.84 -28.32
C GLY A 45 -37.13 -16.15 -28.56
N GLY A 46 -38.25 -16.45 -27.91
CA GLY A 46 -39.03 -17.69 -28.07
C GLY A 46 -38.39 -18.97 -27.50
N VAL A 47 -37.25 -18.88 -26.81
CA VAL A 47 -36.46 -20.04 -26.37
C VAL A 47 -37.16 -20.82 -25.25
N CYS A 48 -37.59 -20.16 -24.17
CA CYS A 48 -38.26 -20.83 -23.05
C CYS A 48 -39.62 -21.43 -23.46
N SER A 49 -40.35 -20.77 -24.36
CA SER A 49 -41.61 -21.28 -24.91
C SER A 49 -41.39 -22.46 -25.86
N GLY A 50 -40.27 -22.48 -26.59
CA GLY A 50 -39.83 -23.64 -27.39
C GLY A 50 -39.46 -24.85 -26.54
N ILE A 51 -38.67 -24.64 -25.47
CA ILE A 51 -38.34 -25.69 -24.48
C ILE A 51 -39.63 -26.25 -23.86
N GLY A 52 -40.55 -25.37 -23.45
CA GLY A 52 -41.82 -25.77 -22.85
C GLY A 52 -42.68 -26.61 -23.79
N ALA A 53 -42.78 -26.22 -25.06
CA ALA A 53 -43.55 -26.96 -26.06
C ALA A 53 -42.95 -28.33 -26.42
N TYR A 54 -41.61 -28.46 -26.42
CA TYR A 54 -40.94 -29.74 -26.71
C TYR A 54 -41.07 -30.74 -25.55
N PHE A 55 -40.92 -30.25 -24.32
CA PHE A 55 -40.93 -31.07 -23.09
C PHE A 55 -42.30 -31.15 -22.40
N ASP A 56 -43.32 -30.46 -22.92
CA ASP A 56 -44.67 -30.37 -22.32
C ASP A 56 -44.66 -29.78 -20.89
N ILE A 57 -43.79 -28.78 -20.67
CA ILE A 57 -43.63 -28.05 -19.41
C ILE A 57 -44.11 -26.61 -19.61
N ASP A 58 -44.83 -26.06 -18.63
CA ASP A 58 -45.23 -24.65 -18.68
C ASP A 58 -43.99 -23.73 -18.80
N PRO A 59 -43.91 -22.89 -19.85
CA PRO A 59 -42.79 -21.98 -20.10
C PRO A 59 -42.44 -21.07 -18.91
N VAL A 60 -43.38 -20.80 -18.01
CA VAL A 60 -43.15 -19.99 -16.79
C VAL A 60 -42.09 -20.62 -15.90
N TRP A 61 -42.10 -21.93 -15.69
CA TRP A 61 -41.11 -22.62 -14.84
C TRP A 61 -39.71 -22.59 -15.44
N ILE A 62 -39.61 -22.75 -16.76
CA ILE A 62 -38.33 -22.66 -17.48
C ILE A 62 -37.76 -21.24 -17.38
N ARG A 63 -38.61 -20.20 -17.44
CA ARG A 63 -38.18 -18.81 -17.22
C ARG A 63 -37.65 -18.59 -15.80
N VAL A 64 -38.33 -19.13 -14.78
CA VAL A 64 -37.87 -19.05 -13.38
C VAL A 64 -36.52 -19.75 -13.21
N LEU A 65 -36.31 -20.92 -13.83
CA LEU A 65 -35.04 -21.63 -13.78
C LEU A 65 -33.89 -20.81 -14.39
N PHE A 66 -34.08 -20.22 -15.58
CA PHE A 66 -33.06 -19.36 -16.20
C PHE A 66 -32.75 -18.12 -15.36
N LEU A 67 -33.75 -17.55 -14.67
CA LEU A 67 -33.53 -16.44 -13.73
C LEU A 67 -32.74 -16.87 -12.50
N ILE A 68 -33.05 -18.03 -11.91
CA ILE A 68 -32.27 -18.54 -10.78
C ILE A 68 -30.81 -18.75 -11.21
N LEU A 69 -30.59 -19.37 -12.37
CA LEU A 69 -29.24 -19.57 -12.91
C LEU A 69 -28.55 -18.23 -13.22
N LEU A 70 -29.27 -17.24 -13.73
CA LEU A 70 -28.77 -15.89 -13.96
C LEU A 70 -28.30 -15.23 -12.65
N PHE A 71 -29.12 -15.26 -11.60
CA PHE A 71 -28.85 -14.53 -10.36
C PHE A 71 -27.83 -15.20 -9.45
N PHE A 72 -27.78 -16.53 -9.43
CA PHE A 72 -26.86 -17.26 -8.57
C PHE A 72 -25.50 -17.51 -9.23
N THR A 73 -25.47 -17.68 -10.55
CA THR A 73 -24.23 -18.11 -11.25
C THR A 73 -23.87 -17.25 -12.46
N GLY A 74 -24.74 -16.37 -12.96
CA GLY A 74 -24.53 -15.60 -14.19
C GLY A 74 -24.60 -16.42 -15.49
N ILE A 75 -24.39 -17.74 -15.43
CA ILE A 75 -24.34 -18.67 -16.57
C ILE A 75 -25.71 -18.78 -17.29
N GLY A 76 -26.80 -18.51 -16.57
CA GLY A 76 -28.15 -18.50 -17.15
C GLY A 76 -28.28 -17.55 -18.35
N PHE A 77 -27.59 -16.40 -18.32
CA PHE A 77 -27.60 -15.44 -19.44
C PHE A 77 -26.92 -16.00 -20.68
N ILE A 78 -25.69 -16.49 -20.52
CA ILE A 78 -24.84 -16.97 -21.61
C ILE A 78 -25.51 -18.17 -22.29
N THR A 79 -25.99 -19.11 -21.48
CA THR A 79 -26.69 -20.31 -21.97
C THR A 79 -27.94 -19.92 -22.78
N TYR A 80 -28.68 -18.92 -22.31
CA TYR A 80 -29.86 -18.43 -22.99
C TYR A 80 -29.54 -17.80 -24.36
N VAL A 81 -28.48 -16.98 -24.44
CA VAL A 81 -28.02 -16.37 -25.70
C VAL A 81 -27.54 -17.43 -26.69
N ILE A 82 -26.81 -18.45 -26.22
CA ILE A 82 -26.36 -19.56 -27.06
C ILE A 82 -27.56 -20.33 -27.64
N LEU A 83 -28.54 -20.69 -26.80
CA LEU A 83 -29.75 -21.38 -27.26
C LEU A 83 -30.56 -20.51 -28.22
N TRP A 84 -30.60 -19.20 -27.99
CA TRP A 84 -31.25 -18.25 -28.90
C TRP A 84 -30.52 -18.12 -30.25
N ALA A 85 -29.20 -18.26 -30.31
CA ALA A 85 -28.47 -18.27 -31.58
C ALA A 85 -28.57 -19.63 -32.31
N ALA A 86 -28.49 -20.74 -31.57
CA ALA A 86 -28.37 -22.09 -32.13
C ALA A 86 -29.69 -22.68 -32.62
N ILE A 87 -30.83 -22.34 -32.01
CA ILE A 87 -32.12 -22.99 -32.30
C ILE A 87 -32.92 -22.17 -33.32
N PRO A 88 -33.40 -22.75 -34.44
CA PRO A 88 -34.19 -22.01 -35.43
C PRO A 88 -35.63 -21.70 -34.97
N GLU A 89 -36.22 -20.64 -35.53
CA GLU A 89 -37.63 -20.24 -35.34
C GLU A 89 -38.59 -21.11 -36.14
N ALA A 90 -39.68 -21.57 -35.51
CA ALA A 90 -40.78 -22.24 -36.21
C ALA A 90 -41.61 -21.21 -36.99
N LYS A 91 -41.45 -21.18 -38.32
CA LYS A 91 -42.12 -20.23 -39.21
C LYS A 91 -43.43 -20.78 -39.78
N THR A 92 -43.46 -22.07 -40.10
CA THR A 92 -44.64 -22.69 -40.73
C THR A 92 -45.55 -23.40 -39.72
N THR A 93 -46.83 -23.53 -40.05
CA THR A 93 -47.81 -24.25 -39.20
C THR A 93 -47.41 -25.71 -38.98
N ALA A 94 -46.82 -26.37 -39.98
CA ALA A 94 -46.26 -27.71 -39.87
C ALA A 94 -45.13 -27.79 -38.83
N GLN A 95 -44.21 -26.81 -38.79
CA GLN A 95 -43.12 -26.77 -37.80
C GLN A 95 -43.66 -26.58 -36.37
N LYS A 96 -44.77 -25.84 -36.20
CA LYS A 96 -45.44 -25.63 -34.91
C LYS A 96 -46.17 -26.88 -34.39
N LEU A 97 -46.67 -27.74 -35.29
CA LEU A 97 -47.22 -29.05 -34.95
C LEU A 97 -46.10 -30.04 -34.59
N GLN A 98 -45.02 -30.04 -35.36
CA GLN A 98 -43.85 -30.89 -35.14
C GLN A 98 -43.13 -30.63 -33.80
N MET A 99 -43.10 -29.39 -33.32
CA MET A 99 -42.50 -29.08 -32.01
C MET A 99 -43.32 -29.62 -30.83
N ARG A 100 -44.64 -29.73 -30.98
CA ARG A 100 -45.56 -30.31 -29.96
C ARG A 100 -45.67 -31.84 -30.10
N GLY A 101 -45.24 -32.40 -31.24
CA GLY A 101 -45.34 -33.82 -31.57
C GLY A 101 -46.76 -34.24 -31.95
N GLU A 102 -47.54 -33.31 -32.50
CA GLU A 102 -48.86 -33.54 -33.05
C GLU A 102 -48.73 -33.84 -34.55
N ALA A 103 -49.46 -34.85 -35.05
CA ALA A 103 -49.42 -35.22 -36.47
C ALA A 103 -49.97 -34.09 -37.35
N VAL A 104 -49.30 -33.81 -38.46
CA VAL A 104 -49.64 -32.72 -39.38
C VAL A 104 -50.85 -33.11 -40.24
N ASN A 105 -52.06 -32.92 -39.70
CA ASN A 105 -53.31 -33.17 -40.41
C ASN A 105 -54.26 -31.96 -40.36
N LEU A 106 -55.19 -31.89 -41.33
CA LEU A 106 -56.15 -30.79 -41.49
C LEU A 106 -56.95 -30.48 -40.21
N ASN A 107 -57.32 -31.50 -39.43
CA ASN A 107 -58.11 -31.36 -38.21
C ASN A 107 -57.31 -30.73 -37.05
N ASN A 108 -56.00 -31.00 -36.97
CA ASN A 108 -55.10 -30.40 -35.97
C ASN A 108 -54.70 -28.98 -36.36
N ILE A 109 -54.59 -28.70 -37.66
CA ILE A 109 -54.36 -27.34 -38.19
C ILE A 109 -55.54 -26.42 -37.83
N GLU A 110 -56.79 -26.86 -37.97
CA GLU A 110 -57.99 -26.09 -37.59
C GLU A 110 -58.08 -25.81 -36.07
N LYS A 111 -57.66 -26.78 -35.23
CA LYS A 111 -57.55 -26.61 -33.77
C LYS A 111 -56.48 -25.58 -33.37
N LEU A 112 -55.41 -25.43 -34.15
CA LEU A 112 -54.43 -24.37 -33.92
C LEU A 112 -54.98 -22.99 -34.25
N PHE A 113 -55.72 -22.83 -35.35
CA PHE A 113 -56.33 -21.55 -35.71
C PHE A 113 -57.34 -21.07 -34.65
N THR A 114 -58.17 -21.98 -34.12
CA THR A 114 -59.15 -21.65 -33.05
C THR A 114 -58.49 -21.33 -31.70
N LYS A 115 -57.36 -21.97 -31.34
CA LYS A 115 -56.59 -21.62 -30.13
C LYS A 115 -55.82 -20.30 -30.27
N VAL A 116 -55.31 -19.98 -31.46
CA VAL A 116 -54.57 -18.74 -31.72
C VAL A 116 -55.46 -17.51 -31.50
N GLU A 117 -56.75 -17.60 -31.83
CA GLU A 117 -57.71 -16.52 -31.60
C GLU A 117 -57.91 -16.24 -30.09
N ASP A 118 -57.95 -17.28 -29.25
CA ASP A 118 -58.10 -17.18 -27.78
C ASP A 118 -56.80 -16.69 -27.08
N TYR A 119 -55.63 -16.94 -27.70
CA TYR A 119 -54.32 -16.50 -27.21
C TYR A 119 -54.00 -15.02 -27.49
N THR A 120 -54.70 -14.39 -28.42
CA THR A 120 -54.54 -12.94 -28.70
C THR A 120 -55.19 -12.03 -27.66
N SER A 121 -55.85 -12.60 -26.64
CA SER A 121 -56.41 -11.85 -25.52
C SER A 121 -55.31 -11.27 -24.60
N SER A 122 -54.94 -10.02 -24.89
CA SER A 122 -53.77 -9.30 -24.36
C SER A 122 -53.67 -9.17 -22.82
N GLU A 123 -54.71 -9.50 -22.06
CA GLU A 123 -54.74 -9.35 -20.59
C GLU A 123 -53.95 -10.44 -19.84
N LYS A 124 -54.05 -11.71 -20.24
CA LYS A 124 -53.35 -12.81 -19.53
C LYS A 124 -51.84 -12.72 -19.70
N ILE A 125 -51.35 -12.36 -20.89
CA ILE A 125 -49.91 -12.22 -21.18
C ILE A 125 -49.30 -11.05 -20.40
N LYS A 126 -50.01 -9.91 -20.28
CA LYS A 126 -49.55 -8.75 -19.49
C LYS A 126 -49.39 -9.08 -18.00
N SER A 127 -50.29 -9.89 -17.43
CA SER A 127 -50.21 -10.28 -16.02
C SER A 127 -49.01 -11.18 -15.70
N GLY A 128 -48.68 -12.11 -16.59
CA GLY A 128 -47.51 -12.99 -16.44
C GLY A 128 -46.17 -12.27 -16.62
N VAL A 129 -46.09 -11.33 -17.58
CA VAL A 129 -44.89 -10.51 -17.79
C VAL A 129 -44.67 -9.57 -16.60
N ASN A 130 -45.69 -8.90 -16.09
CA ASN A 130 -45.55 -8.03 -14.92
C ASN A 130 -45.13 -8.79 -13.65
N SER A 131 -45.62 -10.02 -13.48
CA SER A 131 -45.23 -10.89 -12.36
C SER A 131 -43.76 -11.33 -12.46
N PHE A 132 -43.27 -11.57 -13.67
CA PHE A 132 -41.87 -11.91 -13.90
C PHE A 132 -40.93 -10.71 -13.75
N VAL A 133 -41.29 -9.55 -14.32
CA VAL A 133 -40.51 -8.31 -14.20
C VAL A 133 -40.40 -7.88 -12.75
N SER A 134 -41.49 -7.94 -11.97
CA SER A 134 -41.45 -7.60 -10.55
C SER A 134 -40.58 -8.57 -9.73
N PHE A 135 -40.58 -9.88 -10.05
CA PHE A 135 -39.68 -10.84 -9.42
C PHE A 135 -38.19 -10.53 -9.70
N VAL A 136 -37.85 -10.22 -10.95
CA VAL A 136 -36.48 -9.84 -11.37
C VAL A 136 -36.03 -8.55 -10.68
N VAL A 137 -36.86 -7.51 -10.71
CA VAL A 137 -36.55 -6.20 -10.12
C VAL A 137 -36.41 -6.31 -8.61
N ASN A 138 -37.31 -7.04 -7.94
CA ASN A 138 -37.23 -7.25 -6.49
C ASN A 138 -36.03 -8.13 -6.10
N GLY A 139 -35.68 -9.13 -6.91
CA GLY A 139 -34.49 -9.95 -6.72
C GLY A 139 -33.20 -9.15 -6.84
N ILE A 140 -33.05 -8.38 -7.92
CA ILE A 140 -31.92 -7.44 -8.12
C ILE A 140 -31.83 -6.46 -6.96
N GLY A 141 -32.94 -5.81 -6.60
CA GLY A 141 -32.99 -4.84 -5.51
C GLY A 141 -32.60 -5.44 -4.16
N SER A 142 -32.96 -6.70 -3.91
CA SER A 142 -32.59 -7.42 -2.68
C SER A 142 -31.08 -7.74 -2.64
N VAL A 143 -30.50 -8.15 -3.76
CA VAL A 143 -29.03 -8.37 -3.87
C VAL A 143 -28.28 -7.06 -3.68
N PHE A 144 -28.70 -5.98 -4.34
CA PHE A 144 -28.10 -4.66 -4.14
C PHE A 144 -28.24 -4.19 -2.69
N SER A 145 -29.41 -4.33 -2.06
CA SER A 145 -29.61 -3.98 -0.66
C SER A 145 -28.69 -4.77 0.27
N PHE A 146 -28.47 -6.06 -0.01
CA PHE A 146 -27.55 -6.90 0.74
C PHE A 146 -26.10 -6.42 0.58
N VAL A 147 -25.65 -6.17 -0.65
CA VAL A 147 -24.30 -5.64 -0.94
C VAL A 147 -24.07 -4.28 -0.26
N PHE A 148 -25.05 -3.36 -0.34
CA PHE A 148 -24.95 -2.05 0.30
C PHE A 148 -24.95 -2.12 1.84
N LYS A 149 -25.67 -3.07 2.44
CA LYS A 149 -25.59 -3.32 3.89
C LYS A 149 -24.24 -3.93 4.26
N PHE A 150 -23.74 -4.88 3.48
CA PHE A 150 -22.46 -5.53 3.72
C PHE A 150 -21.29 -4.55 3.62
N ILE A 151 -21.24 -3.71 2.57
CA ILE A 151 -20.22 -2.65 2.45
C ILE A 151 -20.36 -1.63 3.59
N GLY A 152 -21.58 -1.29 4.02
CA GLY A 152 -21.81 -0.41 5.15
C GLY A 152 -21.24 -0.96 6.47
N VAL A 153 -21.39 -2.28 6.70
CA VAL A 153 -20.80 -2.95 7.87
C VAL A 153 -19.27 -2.96 7.77
N LEU A 154 -18.70 -3.27 6.61
CA LEU A 154 -17.25 -3.21 6.40
C LEU A 154 -16.69 -1.81 6.68
N LEU A 155 -17.30 -0.77 6.11
CA LEU A 155 -16.89 0.62 6.32
C LEU A 155 -16.99 1.03 7.81
N ALA A 156 -18.02 0.57 8.52
CA ALA A 156 -18.14 0.81 9.95
C ALA A 156 -17.03 0.13 10.76
N ILE A 157 -16.66 -1.10 10.41
CA ILE A 157 -15.55 -1.83 11.04
C ILE A 157 -14.23 -1.09 10.78
N PHE A 158 -13.94 -0.71 9.54
CA PHE A 158 -12.76 0.07 9.20
C PHE A 158 -12.72 1.41 9.93
N GLY A 159 -13.84 2.13 9.97
CA GLY A 159 -13.95 3.40 10.71
C GLY A 159 -13.70 3.24 12.21
N ALA A 160 -14.23 2.16 12.81
CA ALA A 160 -13.99 1.84 14.21
C ALA A 160 -12.52 1.47 14.48
N LEU A 161 -11.88 0.72 13.58
CA LEU A 161 -10.46 0.37 13.67
C LEU A 161 -9.56 1.61 13.57
N ILE A 162 -9.83 2.51 12.62
CA ILE A 162 -9.12 3.79 12.50
C ILE A 162 -9.30 4.64 13.76
N ALA A 163 -10.52 4.77 14.27
CA ALA A 163 -10.79 5.52 15.49
C ALA A 163 -10.08 4.91 16.71
N PHE A 164 -10.03 3.57 16.80
CA PHE A 164 -9.32 2.86 17.86
C PHE A 164 -7.81 3.11 17.79
N VAL A 165 -7.21 3.01 16.59
CA VAL A 165 -5.79 3.34 16.37
C VAL A 165 -5.53 4.79 16.76
N LEU A 166 -6.35 5.75 16.31
CA LEU A 166 -6.19 7.16 16.67
C LEU A 166 -6.26 7.40 18.18
N ILE A 167 -7.18 6.74 18.88
CA ILE A 167 -7.30 6.84 20.35
C ILE A 167 -6.06 6.26 21.03
N ILE A 168 -5.62 5.08 20.60
CA ILE A 168 -4.39 4.46 21.10
C ILE A 168 -3.20 5.39 20.86
N THR A 169 -3.04 5.94 19.66
CA THR A 169 -1.95 6.88 19.36
C THR A 169 -2.01 8.12 20.27
N LEU A 170 -3.19 8.72 20.45
CA LEU A 170 -3.34 9.88 21.34
C LEU A 170 -3.06 9.53 22.81
N LEU A 171 -3.46 8.34 23.27
CA LEU A 171 -3.16 7.85 24.62
C LEU A 171 -1.67 7.55 24.81
N GLY A 172 -0.98 7.06 23.78
CA GLY A 172 0.47 6.86 23.80
C GLY A 172 1.22 8.18 23.88
N ILE A 173 0.84 9.18 23.07
CA ILE A 173 1.41 10.53 23.14
C ILE A 173 1.17 11.16 24.51
N PHE A 174 -0.04 11.02 25.05
CA PHE A 174 -0.36 11.49 26.39
C PHE A 174 0.45 10.76 27.47
N GLY A 175 0.50 9.42 27.44
CA GLY A 175 1.28 8.63 28.38
C GLY A 175 2.77 9.00 28.36
N SER A 176 3.35 9.11 27.17
CA SER A 176 4.74 9.51 26.94
C SER A 176 5.04 10.91 27.48
N THR A 177 4.18 11.90 27.16
CA THR A 177 4.39 13.29 27.61
C THR A 177 4.20 13.50 29.13
N TRP A 178 3.48 12.60 29.80
CA TRP A 178 3.18 12.66 31.24
C TRP A 178 3.91 11.60 32.08
N ASN A 179 4.64 10.67 31.43
CA ASN A 179 5.44 9.61 32.05
C ASN A 179 4.61 8.63 32.88
N PHE A 180 3.48 8.22 32.29
CA PHE A 180 2.76 7.07 32.80
C PHE A 180 3.50 5.79 32.40
N GLU A 181 4.06 5.09 33.38
CA GLU A 181 4.60 3.75 33.21
C GLU A 181 3.58 2.85 32.48
N GLY A 182 4.02 2.14 31.44
CA GLY A 182 3.19 1.21 30.68
C GLY A 182 2.44 1.79 29.47
N PHE A 183 2.50 3.10 29.21
CA PHE A 183 1.91 3.73 28.01
C PHE A 183 2.92 3.96 26.86
N ASN A 184 4.07 3.30 26.94
CA ASN A 184 5.24 3.49 26.09
C ASN A 184 5.23 2.65 24.78
N PHE A 185 4.06 2.41 24.19
CA PHE A 185 3.93 1.52 23.02
C PHE A 185 4.12 2.20 21.65
N LEU A 186 4.29 3.53 21.61
CA LEU A 186 4.65 4.28 20.38
C LEU A 186 6.17 4.45 20.24
N SER A 187 6.92 3.40 20.59
CA SER A 187 8.37 3.37 20.39
C SER A 187 8.66 3.22 18.89
N PHE A 188 9.39 4.19 18.32
CA PHE A 188 10.10 4.01 17.06
C PHE A 188 11.56 3.71 17.44
N ASN A 189 12.05 2.51 17.12
CA ASN A 189 13.43 2.08 17.39
C ASN A 189 13.88 2.21 18.85
N GLY A 190 13.16 1.61 19.80
CA GLY A 190 13.65 1.48 21.18
C GLY A 190 13.43 2.70 22.08
N TYR A 191 13.20 3.90 21.54
CA TYR A 191 13.03 5.10 22.36
C TYR A 191 11.60 5.54 22.59
N ILE A 192 11.39 5.94 23.84
CA ILE A 192 10.24 6.65 24.34
C ILE A 192 10.61 8.13 24.29
N TYR A 193 9.74 9.00 23.78
CA TYR A 193 9.79 10.41 24.17
C TYR A 193 9.37 10.53 25.65
N GLY A 194 10.23 10.07 26.56
CA GLY A 194 10.06 10.23 28.00
C GLY A 194 10.03 11.70 28.38
N LEU A 195 9.84 12.00 29.67
CA LEU A 195 9.88 13.37 30.21
C LEU A 195 11.13 14.08 29.71
N ASP A 196 12.25 13.37 29.68
CA ASP A 196 13.55 13.94 29.36
C ASP A 196 13.72 14.31 27.90
N GLY A 197 13.27 13.48 26.95
CA GLY A 197 13.28 13.84 25.53
C GLY A 197 12.36 15.03 25.21
N ALA A 198 11.14 15.03 25.77
CA ALA A 198 10.22 16.15 25.60
C ALA A 198 10.74 17.44 26.27
N GLN A 199 11.39 17.34 27.43
CA GLN A 199 12.04 18.45 28.11
C GLN A 199 13.27 18.95 27.35
N ALA A 200 14.10 18.08 26.79
CA ALA A 200 15.27 18.45 26.00
C ALA A 200 14.85 19.26 24.76
N ILE A 201 13.68 18.99 24.18
CA ILE A 201 13.17 19.73 23.01
C ILE A 201 12.40 21.00 23.43
N PHE A 202 11.37 20.85 24.25
CA PHE A 202 10.42 21.92 24.58
C PHE A 202 10.81 22.75 25.81
N GLY A 203 11.78 22.30 26.60
CA GLY A 203 12.13 22.83 27.91
C GLY A 203 11.11 22.49 28.99
N SER A 204 11.36 22.92 30.22
CA SER A 204 10.45 22.76 31.36
C SER A 204 9.39 23.87 31.48
N GLY A 205 9.34 24.79 30.53
CA GLY A 205 8.50 26.00 30.58
C GLY A 205 7.08 25.86 30.01
N TRP A 206 6.51 27.01 29.61
CA TRP A 206 5.14 27.11 29.09
C TRP A 206 4.89 26.28 27.83
N ARG A 207 5.92 26.05 27.01
CA ARG A 207 5.83 25.28 25.75
C ARG A 207 5.44 23.84 26.01
N LEU A 208 6.13 23.18 26.95
CA LEU A 208 5.81 21.82 27.38
C LEU A 208 4.46 21.76 28.08
N LEU A 209 4.12 22.76 28.90
CA LEU A 209 2.80 22.85 29.53
C LEU A 209 1.67 22.98 28.49
N ALA A 210 1.83 23.82 27.48
CA ALA A 210 0.86 24.00 26.40
C ALA A 210 0.71 22.72 25.57
N LEU A 211 1.80 22.00 25.29
CA LEU A 211 1.77 20.70 24.62
C LEU A 211 0.99 19.65 25.45
N ARG A 212 1.25 19.57 26.76
CA ARG A 212 0.57 18.66 27.69
C ARG A 212 -0.91 18.97 27.88
N ALA A 213 -1.24 20.24 28.10
CA ALA A 213 -2.62 20.68 28.19
C ALA A 213 -3.34 20.46 26.86
N GLY A 214 -2.66 20.73 25.75
CA GLY A 214 -3.20 20.53 24.41
C GLY A 214 -3.55 19.07 24.11
N THR A 215 -2.63 18.15 24.38
CA THR A 215 -2.84 16.69 24.22
C THR A 215 -3.93 16.14 25.14
N LEU A 216 -4.01 16.62 26.39
CA LEU A 216 -5.10 16.25 27.29
C LEU A 216 -6.46 16.73 26.77
N LEU A 217 -6.54 17.97 26.27
CA LEU A 217 -7.78 18.54 25.76
C LEU A 217 -8.25 17.88 24.47
N THR A 218 -7.33 17.45 23.58
CA THR A 218 -7.70 16.71 22.37
C THR A 218 -8.24 15.31 22.67
N LEU A 219 -7.82 14.70 23.78
CA LEU A 219 -8.35 13.42 24.27
C LEU A 219 -9.80 13.51 24.82
N LEU A 220 -10.27 14.70 25.20
CA LEU A 220 -11.63 14.84 25.74
C LEU A 220 -12.72 14.52 24.70
N LEU A 221 -12.51 14.83 23.42
CA LEU A 221 -13.47 14.52 22.36
C LEU A 221 -13.70 13.00 22.20
N PRO A 222 -12.67 12.16 21.95
CA PRO A 222 -12.87 10.72 21.85
C PRO A 222 -13.37 10.11 23.17
N LEU A 223 -12.93 10.62 24.32
CA LEU A 223 -13.41 10.16 25.62
C LEU A 223 -14.91 10.41 25.81
N PHE A 224 -15.37 11.64 25.53
CA PHE A 224 -16.79 11.99 25.62
C PHE A 224 -17.65 11.25 24.61
N ALA A 225 -17.14 11.05 23.38
CA ALA A 225 -17.81 10.24 22.38
C ALA A 225 -17.98 8.79 22.86
N LEU A 226 -16.93 8.21 23.47
CA LEU A 226 -16.96 6.87 24.06
C LEU A 226 -17.97 6.77 25.21
N VAL A 227 -18.02 7.75 26.11
CA VAL A 227 -18.99 7.79 27.22
C VAL A 227 -20.43 7.82 26.69
N VAL A 228 -20.72 8.65 25.69
CA VAL A 228 -22.05 8.73 25.06
C VAL A 228 -22.40 7.42 24.35
N PHE A 229 -21.42 6.81 23.67
CA PHE A 229 -21.59 5.54 22.99
C PHE A 229 -21.90 4.39 23.97
N LEU A 230 -21.14 4.28 25.06
CA LEU A 230 -21.37 3.27 26.09
C LEU A 230 -22.73 3.44 26.77
N ALA A 231 -23.14 4.68 27.08
CA ALA A 231 -24.46 4.94 27.66
C ALA A 231 -25.60 4.43 26.76
N LYS A 232 -25.50 4.66 25.45
CA LYS A 232 -26.46 4.16 24.46
C LYS A 232 -26.53 2.63 24.41
N ILE A 233 -25.40 1.94 24.52
CA ILE A 233 -25.35 0.46 24.57
C ILE A 233 -26.15 -0.08 25.77
N PHE A 234 -26.09 0.58 26.93
CA PHE A 234 -26.83 0.19 28.13
C PHE A 234 -28.28 0.70 28.16
N GLY A 235 -28.80 1.21 27.04
CA GLY A 235 -30.17 1.74 26.95
C GLY A 235 -30.39 3.01 27.78
N ARG A 236 -29.32 3.72 28.16
CA ARG A 236 -29.40 4.97 28.91
C ARG A 236 -29.10 6.15 28.00
N GLU A 237 -30.05 7.07 27.88
CA GLU A 237 -29.79 8.35 27.24
C GLU A 237 -29.22 9.33 28.27
N LEU A 238 -28.01 9.85 28.01
CA LEU A 238 -27.46 10.94 28.81
C LEU A 238 -28.24 12.21 28.50
N THR A 239 -28.89 12.78 29.51
CA THR A 239 -29.72 13.99 29.41
C THR A 239 -28.99 15.16 28.72
N ASN A 240 -27.68 15.26 28.93
CA ASN A 240 -26.82 16.32 28.40
C ASN A 240 -25.81 15.83 27.34
N SER A 241 -26.12 14.76 26.61
CA SER A 241 -25.22 14.19 25.58
C SER A 241 -24.74 15.21 24.54
N LYS A 242 -25.63 16.11 24.06
CA LYS A 242 -25.26 17.19 23.12
C LYS A 242 -24.24 18.15 23.72
N LEU A 243 -24.45 18.57 24.96
CA LEU A 243 -23.52 19.47 25.67
C LEU A 243 -22.14 18.82 25.82
N LEU A 244 -22.11 17.52 26.16
CA LEU A 244 -20.87 16.78 26.30
C LEU A 244 -20.12 16.72 24.96
N SER A 245 -20.80 16.43 23.85
CA SER A 245 -20.22 16.46 22.51
C SER A 245 -19.71 17.86 22.12
N PHE A 246 -20.47 18.92 22.37
CA PHE A 246 -20.01 20.30 22.11
C PHE A 246 -18.80 20.67 22.95
N SER A 247 -18.78 20.29 24.23
CA SER A 247 -17.62 20.52 25.10
C SER A 247 -16.37 19.77 24.61
N GLY A 248 -16.53 18.53 24.14
CA GLY A 248 -15.43 17.76 23.55
C GLY A 248 -14.87 18.43 22.29
N ILE A 249 -15.74 18.91 21.40
CA ILE A 249 -15.31 19.63 20.18
C ILE A 249 -14.58 20.93 20.55
N ALA A 250 -15.13 21.71 21.48
CA ALA A 250 -14.50 22.94 21.94
C ALA A 250 -13.12 22.69 22.56
N SER A 251 -13.02 21.70 23.47
CA SER A 251 -11.75 21.28 24.06
C SER A 251 -10.77 20.80 23.00
N PHE A 252 -11.21 20.03 22.01
CA PHE A 252 -10.36 19.56 20.92
C PHE A 252 -9.77 20.72 20.11
N ILE A 253 -10.59 21.71 19.75
CA ILE A 253 -10.13 22.89 19.01
C ILE A 253 -9.11 23.69 19.84
N VAL A 254 -9.41 23.94 21.11
CA VAL A 254 -8.47 24.64 22.02
C VAL A 254 -7.18 23.84 22.18
N GLY A 255 -7.29 22.52 22.32
CA GLY A 255 -6.14 21.64 22.45
C GLY A 255 -5.23 21.69 21.23
N LEU A 256 -5.80 21.64 20.02
CA LEU A 256 -5.04 21.82 18.78
C LEU A 256 -4.35 23.19 18.71
N ILE A 257 -5.06 24.26 19.07
CA ILE A 257 -4.47 25.62 19.09
C ILE A 257 -3.24 25.66 20.02
N LEU A 258 -3.31 25.07 21.22
CA LEU A 258 -2.18 25.04 22.15
C LEU A 258 -0.99 24.24 21.60
N ILE A 259 -1.26 23.09 20.97
CA ILE A 259 -0.23 22.27 20.32
C ILE A 259 0.45 23.08 19.20
N PHE A 260 -0.33 23.74 18.33
CA PHE A 260 0.20 24.54 17.23
C PHE A 260 0.99 25.75 17.72
N ILE A 261 0.55 26.44 18.77
CA ILE A 261 1.29 27.57 19.36
C ILE A 261 2.62 27.07 19.95
N SER A 262 2.60 25.95 20.68
CA SER A 262 3.82 25.37 21.26
C SER A 262 4.81 24.97 20.16
N ALA A 263 4.36 24.19 19.18
CA ALA A 263 5.17 23.76 18.04
C ALA A 263 5.69 24.94 17.20
N GLY A 264 4.83 25.91 16.88
CA GLY A 264 5.22 27.11 16.16
C GLY A 264 6.28 27.93 16.90
N SER A 265 6.19 28.00 18.23
CA SER A 265 7.20 28.68 19.05
C SER A 265 8.55 27.94 19.07
N LEU A 266 8.55 26.61 18.98
CA LEU A 266 9.75 25.79 18.88
C LEU A 266 10.47 26.03 17.55
N LEU A 267 9.72 26.09 16.45
CA LEU A 267 10.29 26.37 15.12
C LEU A 267 11.03 27.71 15.06
N THR A 268 10.63 28.70 15.87
CA THR A 268 11.35 29.98 15.94
C THR A 268 12.77 29.84 16.48
N ASP A 269 13.08 28.80 17.24
CA ASP A 269 14.42 28.56 17.80
C ASP A 269 15.41 28.00 16.77
N PHE A 270 14.95 27.64 15.56
CA PHE A 270 15.76 27.10 14.47
C PHE A 270 16.00 28.09 13.32
N ARG A 271 15.69 29.38 13.54
CA ARG A 271 15.72 30.40 12.49
C ARG A 271 17.14 30.77 12.05
N GLU A 272 18.06 30.85 13.00
CA GLU A 272 19.47 31.21 12.76
C GLU A 272 20.37 30.07 13.24
N ARG A 273 21.52 29.91 12.60
CA ARG A 273 22.56 28.95 12.99
C ARG A 273 23.88 29.70 13.17
N ALA A 274 24.59 29.38 14.24
CA ALA A 274 25.91 29.92 14.51
C ALA A 274 26.90 28.77 14.72
N THR A 275 28.19 29.08 14.55
CA THR A 275 29.27 28.10 14.67
C THR A 275 30.41 28.72 15.44
N GLU A 276 30.96 27.97 16.38
CA GLU A 276 32.14 28.31 17.14
C GLU A 276 33.24 27.29 16.89
N THR A 277 34.48 27.74 17.01
CA THR A 277 35.65 26.91 16.74
C THR A 277 36.63 27.06 17.88
N ASP A 278 36.92 25.94 18.52
CA ASP A 278 37.96 25.79 19.52
C ASP A 278 39.11 24.98 18.93
N GLN A 279 40.34 25.27 19.36
CA GLN A 279 41.52 24.60 18.84
C GLN A 279 42.40 24.12 20.00
N ILE A 280 42.67 22.82 20.01
CA ILE A 280 43.54 22.17 20.98
C ILE A 280 44.85 21.84 20.28
N THR A 281 45.98 22.31 20.80
CA THR A 281 47.29 21.96 20.24
C THR A 281 47.73 20.60 20.75
N LEU A 282 48.12 19.70 19.84
CA LEU A 282 48.56 18.35 20.18
C LEU A 282 50.09 18.26 20.21
N SER A 283 50.61 17.31 20.97
CA SER A 283 52.05 17.07 21.09
C SER A 283 52.47 15.83 20.29
N GLY A 284 53.54 15.92 19.50
CA GLY A 284 54.06 14.78 18.75
C GLY A 284 53.68 14.78 17.26
N MET A 285 54.07 13.70 16.58
CA MET A 285 53.90 13.49 15.13
C MET A 285 53.26 12.13 14.81
N SER A 286 53.03 11.28 15.80
CA SER A 286 52.38 9.98 15.67
C SER A 286 51.14 9.97 16.55
N PHE A 287 50.01 9.58 15.99
CA PHE A 287 48.71 9.58 16.67
C PHE A 287 48.00 8.24 16.47
N ASP A 288 47.60 7.61 17.56
CA ASP A 288 46.73 6.43 17.58
C ASP A 288 45.33 6.90 17.97
N ILE A 289 44.39 6.87 17.02
CA ILE A 289 43.05 7.45 17.20
C ILE A 289 42.09 6.35 17.62
N THR A 290 41.52 6.51 18.80
CA THR A 290 40.50 5.61 19.36
C THR A 290 39.30 6.44 19.79
N ALA A 291 38.08 5.89 19.77
CA ALA A 291 36.91 6.52 20.36
C ALA A 291 36.35 5.70 21.53
N ASP A 292 35.91 6.39 22.58
CA ASP A 292 35.08 5.79 23.61
C ASP A 292 33.68 5.52 23.03
N ILE A 293 33.36 4.23 22.87
CA ILE A 293 32.08 3.74 22.33
C ILE A 293 31.02 3.75 23.44
N LEU A 294 29.81 4.23 23.14
CA LEU A 294 28.66 4.05 24.02
C LEU A 294 28.12 2.61 23.87
N GLU A 295 28.20 1.80 24.92
CA GLU A 295 27.75 0.38 24.93
C GLU A 295 26.24 0.21 24.63
N ASP A 296 25.45 1.28 24.72
CA ASP A 296 24.00 1.27 24.53
C ASP A 296 23.59 2.21 23.38
N ASP A 297 24.20 2.03 22.20
CA ASP A 297 23.70 2.59 20.93
C ASP A 297 22.36 1.93 20.59
N GLN A 298 21.31 2.46 21.20
CA GLN A 298 20.01 2.42 20.57
C GLN A 298 19.96 3.78 19.82
N GLY A 299 19.72 3.80 18.51
CA GLY A 299 19.81 5.05 17.77
C GLY A 299 18.70 6.07 18.05
N PHE A 300 19.05 7.25 18.60
CA PHE A 300 18.49 8.57 18.22
C PHE A 300 19.30 9.73 18.82
N PHE A 301 19.44 10.83 18.08
CA PHE A 301 20.25 12.06 18.26
C PHE A 301 20.77 12.53 19.64
N PHE A 302 20.17 12.17 20.78
CA PHE A 302 20.67 12.52 22.12
C PHE A 302 20.03 11.74 23.28
N ASP A 303 20.79 11.54 24.37
CA ASP A 303 20.32 11.06 25.68
C ASP A 303 20.41 12.15 26.76
N VAL A 304 19.67 12.01 27.86
CA VAL A 304 19.65 12.96 28.98
C VAL A 304 20.07 12.27 30.27
N GLU A 305 21.27 12.56 30.74
CA GLU A 305 21.83 12.03 31.98
C GLU A 305 22.35 13.20 32.84
N ASP A 306 22.04 13.20 34.14
CA ASP A 306 22.58 14.16 35.12
C ASP A 306 22.53 15.66 34.70
N GLU A 307 21.42 16.10 34.09
CA GLU A 307 21.19 17.46 33.57
C GLU A 307 22.06 17.85 32.35
N LEU A 308 22.70 16.88 31.72
CA LEU A 308 23.41 17.02 30.45
C LEU A 308 22.64 16.31 29.34
N LEU A 309 22.75 16.86 28.13
CA LEU A 309 22.33 16.18 26.90
C LEU A 309 23.57 15.60 26.25
N HIS A 310 23.63 14.29 26.13
CA HIS A 310 24.65 13.56 25.37
C HIS A 310 24.20 13.51 23.93
N ILE A 311 24.96 14.05 22.99
CA ILE A 311 24.56 14.17 21.58
C ILE A 311 25.54 13.39 20.69
N GLU A 312 25.03 12.37 20.02
CA GLU A 312 25.75 11.49 19.08
C GLU A 312 25.71 12.08 17.66
N ASN A 313 26.21 13.31 17.51
CA ASN A 313 26.31 13.98 16.21
C ASN A 313 27.71 14.58 16.03
N VAL A 314 28.70 13.71 16.19
CA VAL A 314 30.12 14.00 16.03
C VAL A 314 30.56 13.53 14.65
N ARG A 315 31.26 14.41 13.92
CA ARG A 315 31.86 14.09 12.62
C ARG A 315 33.35 14.34 12.69
N PHE A 316 34.11 13.27 12.62
CA PHE A 316 35.56 13.26 12.62
C PHE A 316 36.10 13.30 11.20
N ASN A 317 37.05 14.20 10.98
CA ASN A 317 37.77 14.33 9.72
C ASN A 317 39.27 14.56 9.99
N ILE A 318 40.11 14.25 9.01
CA ILE A 318 41.54 14.53 9.04
C ILE A 318 41.90 15.43 7.86
N GLU A 319 42.62 16.52 8.14
CA GLU A 319 43.05 17.46 7.12
C GLU A 319 44.52 17.86 7.33
N ALA A 320 45.23 18.18 6.25
CA ALA A 320 46.58 18.70 6.34
C ALA A 320 46.60 20.05 7.08
N SER A 321 47.58 20.20 7.98
CA SER A 321 47.89 21.43 8.69
C SER A 321 48.90 22.25 7.91
N ARG A 322 48.77 23.57 7.97
CA ARG A 322 49.80 24.51 7.50
C ARG A 322 50.85 24.80 8.59
N SER A 323 50.58 24.39 9.82
CA SER A 323 51.51 24.54 10.95
C SER A 323 52.50 23.38 11.00
N SER A 324 53.60 23.55 11.74
CA SER A 324 54.54 22.47 12.07
C SER A 324 54.05 21.58 13.22
N THR A 325 52.93 21.92 13.85
CA THR A 325 52.34 21.21 14.98
C THR A 325 50.96 20.67 14.60
N ALA A 326 50.63 19.49 15.13
CA ALA A 326 49.29 18.96 15.02
C ALA A 326 48.32 19.71 15.94
N SER A 327 47.05 19.80 15.55
CA SER A 327 46.00 20.37 16.39
C SER A 327 44.67 19.70 16.13
N LEU A 328 43.83 19.62 17.16
CA LEU A 328 42.45 19.21 17.05
C LEU A 328 41.56 20.46 16.97
N GLU A 329 40.87 20.64 15.85
CA GLU A 329 39.91 21.73 15.61
C GLU A 329 38.50 21.21 15.92
N LEU A 330 37.85 21.80 16.93
CA LEU A 330 36.49 21.48 17.36
C LEU A 330 35.55 22.56 16.88
N LYS A 331 34.74 22.25 15.88
CA LYS A 331 33.79 23.17 15.27
C LYS A 331 32.37 22.79 15.64
N HIS A 332 31.84 23.40 16.69
CA HIS A 332 30.49 23.16 17.19
C HIS A 332 29.51 24.18 16.62
N ALA A 333 28.37 23.72 16.12
CA ALA A 333 27.32 24.58 15.61
C ALA A 333 25.96 24.25 16.22
N ALA A 334 25.16 25.30 16.42
CA ALA A 334 23.86 25.20 17.07
C ALA A 334 22.90 26.27 16.52
N SER A 335 21.60 25.99 16.61
CA SER A 335 20.55 26.93 16.17
C SER A 335 19.95 27.75 17.32
N GLY A 336 19.45 28.94 16.97
CA GLY A 336 18.81 29.88 17.90
C GLY A 336 17.76 30.78 17.24
N ARG A 337 17.01 31.51 18.07
CA ARG A 337 15.99 32.47 17.58
C ARG A 337 16.62 33.68 16.89
N ASN A 338 17.85 33.97 17.29
CA ASN A 338 18.69 35.03 16.78
C ASN A 338 20.15 34.55 16.86
N HIS A 339 21.04 35.28 16.19
CA HIS A 339 22.47 34.95 16.14
C HIS A 339 23.13 34.91 17.53
N SER A 340 22.72 35.78 18.47
CA SER A 340 23.31 35.81 19.82
C SER A 340 22.98 34.55 20.61
N GLU A 341 21.73 34.08 20.57
CA GLU A 341 21.32 32.83 21.20
C GLU A 341 21.96 31.61 20.53
N ALA A 342 21.99 31.59 19.19
CA ALA A 342 22.64 30.51 18.44
C ALA A 342 24.13 30.40 18.81
N ARG A 343 24.83 31.54 18.89
CA ARG A 343 26.24 31.61 19.30
C ARG A 343 26.43 31.15 20.75
N ALA A 344 25.61 31.62 21.69
CA ALA A 344 25.72 31.21 23.09
C ALA A 344 25.56 29.68 23.25
N ARG A 345 24.66 29.05 22.49
CA ARG A 345 24.53 27.59 22.46
C ARG A 345 25.73 26.90 21.80
N ALA A 346 26.24 27.46 20.70
CA ALA A 346 27.43 26.94 20.02
C ALA A 346 28.69 27.02 20.91
N GLN A 347 28.75 27.94 21.87
CA GLN A 347 29.84 28.02 22.87
C GLN A 347 29.67 27.05 24.04
N SER A 348 28.49 26.45 24.21
CA SER A 348 28.13 25.68 25.40
C SER A 348 28.12 24.19 25.10
N PHE A 349 29.31 23.61 24.93
CA PHE A 349 29.51 22.17 24.75
C PHE A 349 30.77 21.71 25.49
N ASP A 350 30.81 20.44 25.82
CA ASP A 350 31.99 19.76 26.33
C ASP A 350 32.19 18.47 25.53
N TYR A 351 33.38 18.32 24.96
CA TYR A 351 33.75 17.15 24.17
C TYR A 351 34.84 16.39 24.93
N PRO A 352 34.58 15.17 25.44
CA PRO A 352 35.58 14.37 26.12
C PRO A 352 36.70 14.01 25.15
N THR A 353 37.89 14.59 25.36
CA THR A 353 39.10 14.28 24.57
C THR A 353 40.30 14.25 25.50
N ALA A 354 41.19 13.29 25.29
CA ALA A 354 42.45 13.20 26.02
C ALA A 354 43.58 12.72 25.11
N GLN A 355 44.76 13.31 25.28
CA GLN A 355 45.99 12.84 24.64
C GLN A 355 46.94 12.25 25.69
N GLU A 356 47.28 10.97 25.55
CA GLU A 356 48.23 10.24 26.40
C GLU A 356 49.37 9.67 25.54
N GLY A 357 50.42 10.46 25.34
CA GLY A 357 51.51 10.09 24.41
C GLY A 357 51.03 10.14 22.97
N GLU A 358 51.07 9.00 22.27
CA GLU A 358 50.58 8.87 20.89
C GLU A 358 49.07 8.61 20.84
N ALA A 359 48.47 8.06 21.90
CA ALA A 359 47.03 7.80 21.95
C ALA A 359 46.24 9.11 22.05
N LEU A 360 45.34 9.34 21.09
CA LEU A 360 44.35 10.40 21.09
C LEU A 360 42.97 9.78 21.23
N ARG A 361 42.41 9.86 22.44
CA ARG A 361 41.06 9.40 22.74
C ARG A 361 40.04 10.45 22.35
N LEU A 362 39.15 10.07 21.44
CA LEU A 362 37.97 10.79 21.01
C LEU A 362 36.72 10.18 21.67
N SER A 363 35.57 10.78 21.44
CA SER A 363 34.28 10.27 21.87
C SER A 363 33.27 10.34 20.72
N GLU A 364 32.32 9.40 20.70
CA GLU A 364 31.21 9.38 19.74
C GLU A 364 30.13 10.42 20.07
N TYR A 365 30.18 10.99 21.28
CA TYR A 365 29.24 11.98 21.77
C TYR A 365 29.94 13.23 22.28
N PHE A 366 29.17 14.31 22.38
CA PHE A 366 29.54 15.50 23.14
C PHE A 366 28.38 15.86 24.07
N THR A 367 28.68 16.57 25.15
CA THR A 367 27.66 16.97 26.13
C THR A 367 27.33 18.45 26.01
N VAL A 368 26.07 18.79 26.25
CA VAL A 368 25.63 20.18 26.40
C VAL A 368 24.70 20.29 27.61
N PRO A 369 24.64 21.44 28.31
CA PRO A 369 23.68 21.63 29.39
C PRO A 369 22.24 21.46 28.90
N LYS A 370 21.38 20.78 29.68
CA LYS A 370 19.97 20.56 29.35
C LYS A 370 19.20 21.85 29.07
N GLU A 371 19.58 22.95 29.72
CA GLU A 371 19.01 24.29 29.53
C GLU A 371 19.28 24.86 28.12
N SER A 372 20.33 24.40 27.44
CA SER A 372 20.62 24.79 26.06
C SER A 372 19.59 24.23 25.08
N LEU A 373 18.92 23.12 25.47
CA LEU A 373 17.92 22.38 24.71
C LEU A 373 18.47 21.80 23.40
N TYR A 374 17.87 20.74 22.89
CA TYR A 374 18.24 20.20 21.58
C TYR A 374 17.82 21.16 20.46
N ARG A 375 18.79 21.71 19.74
CA ARG A 375 18.64 22.75 18.72
C ARG A 375 19.50 22.44 17.50
N GLY A 376 19.53 21.15 17.16
CA GLY A 376 20.27 20.63 16.02
C GLY A 376 21.77 20.90 16.18
N GLN A 377 22.30 20.65 17.37
CA GLN A 377 23.73 20.75 17.63
C GLN A 377 24.48 19.74 16.77
N ASP A 378 25.61 20.15 16.22
CA ASP A 378 26.54 19.28 15.51
C ASP A 378 27.98 19.65 15.87
N LEU A 379 28.83 18.65 16.01
CA LEU A 379 30.24 18.83 16.29
C LEU A 379 31.07 18.25 15.14
N LYS A 380 31.81 19.11 14.43
CA LYS A 380 32.84 18.66 13.50
C LYS A 380 34.20 18.70 14.18
N VAL A 381 34.80 17.54 14.36
CA VAL A 381 36.15 17.35 14.92
C VAL A 381 37.10 17.17 13.74
N THR A 382 38.09 18.05 13.60
CA THR A 382 39.07 17.96 12.51
C THR A 382 40.48 17.86 13.07
N LEU A 383 41.12 16.71 12.88
CA LEU A 383 42.52 16.52 13.20
C LEU A 383 43.38 17.16 12.10
N ARG A 384 44.07 18.24 12.44
CA ARG A 384 44.98 18.96 11.56
C ARG A 384 46.38 18.38 11.72
N LEU A 385 46.87 17.64 10.73
CA LEU A 385 48.19 16.98 10.79
C LEU A 385 49.24 17.70 9.94
N PRO A 386 50.44 18.02 10.46
CA PRO A 386 51.55 18.48 9.63
C PRO A 386 52.02 17.37 8.68
N VAL A 387 52.63 17.75 7.56
CA VAL A 387 53.20 16.79 6.61
C VAL A 387 54.28 15.95 7.29
N GLY A 388 54.24 14.64 7.07
CA GLY A 388 55.11 13.63 7.70
C GLY A 388 54.61 13.12 9.06
N ALA A 389 53.43 13.53 9.52
CA ALA A 389 52.79 12.93 10.68
C ALA A 389 52.13 11.61 10.31
N THR A 390 52.14 10.65 11.24
CA THR A 390 51.50 9.35 11.09
C THR A 390 50.26 9.25 11.97
N VAL A 391 49.26 8.54 11.48
CA VAL A 391 48.00 8.30 12.20
C VAL A 391 47.58 6.85 12.01
N TYR A 392 47.21 6.18 13.09
CA TYR A 392 46.54 4.88 13.06
C TYR A 392 45.06 5.09 13.37
N LEU A 393 44.18 4.47 12.59
CA LEU A 393 42.73 4.59 12.72
C LEU A 393 42.17 3.29 13.32
N ASP A 394 41.82 3.31 14.60
CA ASP A 394 41.24 2.13 15.27
C ASP A 394 39.79 1.87 14.82
N GLU A 395 39.32 0.62 14.85
CA GLU A 395 37.94 0.29 14.45
C GLU A 395 36.87 1.04 15.27
N SER A 396 37.19 1.44 16.51
CA SER A 396 36.27 2.19 17.38
C SER A 396 35.79 3.53 16.83
N ILE A 397 36.47 4.13 15.83
CA ILE A 397 36.07 5.44 15.29
C ILE A 397 35.11 5.35 14.09
N GLU A 398 34.68 4.14 13.70
CA GLU A 398 33.83 3.91 12.53
C GLU A 398 32.61 4.84 12.49
N ASN A 399 31.88 4.97 13.60
CA ASN A 399 30.63 5.73 13.67
C ASN A 399 30.80 7.24 13.54
N ILE A 400 31.99 7.77 13.85
CA ILE A 400 32.27 9.21 13.76
C ILE A 400 33.01 9.60 12.50
N MET A 401 33.60 8.66 11.76
CA MET A 401 34.34 8.97 10.55
C MET A 401 33.45 9.58 9.47
N TYR A 402 33.93 10.65 8.84
CA TYR A 402 33.21 11.35 7.79
C TYR A 402 34.12 12.00 6.75
N ASP A 403 34.12 11.42 5.55
CA ASP A 403 34.72 11.94 4.32
C ASP A 403 36.23 12.21 4.45
N ILE A 404 36.98 11.22 4.96
CA ILE A 404 38.42 11.32 5.13
C ILE A 404 39.12 11.07 3.81
N ARG A 405 39.55 12.17 3.18
CA ARG A 405 40.27 12.11 1.91
C ARG A 405 41.64 11.45 2.06
N ASN A 406 41.89 10.46 1.20
CA ASN A 406 43.15 9.75 1.09
C ASN A 406 43.61 9.66 -0.38
N VAL A 407 44.89 9.33 -0.59
CA VAL A 407 45.52 9.31 -1.92
C VAL A 407 45.04 8.11 -2.76
N GLN A 408 44.68 7.02 -2.10
CA GLN A 408 44.25 5.76 -2.71
C GLN A 408 42.76 5.72 -3.08
N ASP A 409 42.00 6.79 -2.79
CA ASP A 409 40.53 6.85 -2.95
C ASP A 409 39.78 5.71 -2.23
N MET A 410 40.32 5.28 -1.08
CA MET A 410 39.73 4.25 -0.22
C MET A 410 38.52 4.80 0.54
N TYR A 411 37.46 4.00 0.70
CA TYR A 411 36.32 4.39 1.53
C TYR A 411 36.71 4.42 3.01
N ASP A 412 36.11 5.35 3.76
CA ASP A 412 36.34 5.55 5.20
C ASP A 412 36.37 4.22 5.99
N GLY A 413 35.37 3.34 5.80
CA GLY A 413 35.31 2.06 6.52
C GLY A 413 36.50 1.13 6.24
N ASP A 414 37.06 1.16 5.03
CA ASP A 414 38.23 0.38 4.65
C ASP A 414 39.54 1.00 5.16
N MET A 415 39.51 2.27 5.62
CA MET A 415 40.69 2.92 6.18
C MET A 415 41.01 2.49 7.61
N LEU A 416 40.05 1.86 8.29
CA LEU A 416 40.16 1.38 9.67
C LEU A 416 41.18 0.24 9.78
N GLY A 417 41.85 0.14 10.93
CA GLY A 417 42.86 -0.88 11.20
C GLY A 417 44.20 -0.65 10.49
N HIS A 418 44.39 0.50 9.85
CA HIS A 418 45.57 0.82 9.04
C HIS A 418 46.33 2.05 9.52
N GLN A 419 47.61 2.12 9.13
CA GLN A 419 48.50 3.24 9.42
C GLN A 419 48.68 4.14 8.20
N TRP A 420 48.43 5.42 8.40
CA TRP A 420 48.42 6.45 7.38
C TRP A 420 49.48 7.52 7.66
N GLU A 421 50.14 7.99 6.62
CA GLU A 421 51.08 9.12 6.68
C GLU A 421 50.49 10.34 5.96
N MET A 422 50.54 11.51 6.59
CA MET A 422 50.11 12.76 5.98
C MET A 422 51.15 13.26 4.97
N THR A 423 50.85 13.12 3.69
CA THR A 423 51.66 13.63 2.58
C THR A 423 51.12 14.99 2.08
N PRO A 424 51.84 15.71 1.20
CA PRO A 424 51.30 16.92 0.57
C PRO A 424 50.04 16.70 -0.26
N GLU A 425 49.81 15.48 -0.75
CA GLU A 425 48.66 15.11 -1.59
C GLU A 425 47.46 14.62 -0.76
N GLY A 426 47.71 14.16 0.48
CA GLY A 426 46.69 13.65 1.39
C GLY A 426 47.23 12.55 2.30
N LEU A 427 46.35 11.84 3.00
CA LEU A 427 46.71 10.64 3.74
C LEU A 427 47.09 9.52 2.76
N SER A 428 48.27 8.94 2.93
CA SER A 428 48.70 7.75 2.18
C SER A 428 48.86 6.59 3.13
N CYS A 429 48.25 5.46 2.80
CA CYS A 429 48.41 4.25 3.59
C CYS A 429 49.84 3.71 3.50
N THR A 430 50.37 3.23 4.64
CA THR A 430 51.75 2.70 4.75
C THR A 430 51.80 1.18 4.84
N ASP A 431 50.71 0.54 5.25
CA ASP A 431 50.61 -0.90 5.53
C ASP A 431 49.50 -1.62 4.74
N CYS A 432 48.73 -0.92 3.90
CA CYS A 432 47.66 -1.46 3.04
C CYS A 432 48.15 -2.35 1.88
N ALA A 433 49.28 -3.06 2.03
CA ALA A 433 49.79 -3.92 0.98
C ALA A 433 48.74 -4.98 0.59
N THR A 434 48.25 -4.88 -0.65
CA THR A 434 47.32 -5.80 -1.36
C THR A 434 45.87 -5.85 -0.87
N ILE A 435 45.13 -4.76 -1.08
CA ILE A 435 43.73 -4.88 -1.49
C ILE A 435 43.68 -4.41 -2.95
N GLU A 436 43.74 -5.35 -3.90
CA GLU A 436 43.29 -5.08 -5.27
C GLU A 436 41.79 -4.82 -5.17
N TYR A 437 41.42 -3.54 -5.13
CA TYR A 437 40.05 -3.11 -5.21
C TYR A 437 39.56 -3.48 -6.62
N TYR A 438 38.85 -4.60 -6.74
CA TYR A 438 38.10 -4.89 -7.96
C TYR A 438 37.01 -3.83 -8.06
N ASP A 439 37.19 -2.87 -8.97
CA ASP A 439 36.16 -1.92 -9.32
C ASP A 439 34.93 -2.71 -9.78
N ALA A 440 33.79 -2.51 -9.11
CA ALA A 440 32.55 -3.20 -9.44
C ALA A 440 32.12 -2.91 -10.88
N HIS A 441 32.56 -1.78 -11.46
CA HIS A 441 32.29 -1.42 -12.84
C HIS A 441 33.01 -2.33 -13.85
N ASP A 442 34.27 -2.70 -13.58
CA ASP A 442 35.05 -3.60 -14.45
C ASP A 442 34.46 -5.03 -14.44
N PHE A 443 33.87 -5.46 -13.32
CA PHE A 443 33.22 -6.76 -13.22
C PHE A 443 31.90 -6.80 -13.99
N GLU A 444 31.11 -5.72 -13.95
CA GLU A 444 29.84 -5.61 -14.65
C GLU A 444 30.03 -5.60 -16.18
N GLU A 445 31.02 -4.86 -16.68
CA GLU A 445 31.39 -4.83 -18.10
C GLU A 445 31.88 -6.20 -18.59
N SER A 446 32.67 -6.92 -17.77
CA SER A 446 33.12 -8.29 -18.09
C SER A 446 31.99 -9.32 -18.12
N ILE A 447 30.91 -9.12 -17.35
CA ILE A 447 29.75 -10.00 -17.36
C ILE A 447 28.89 -9.73 -18.59
N GLU A 448 28.73 -8.46 -18.97
CA GLU A 448 27.97 -8.06 -20.16
C GLU A 448 28.61 -8.61 -21.44
N GLU A 449 29.95 -8.48 -21.60
CA GLU A 449 30.67 -9.06 -22.74
C GLU A 449 30.51 -10.60 -22.81
N ASN A 450 30.62 -11.29 -21.67
CA ASN A 450 30.46 -12.75 -21.63
C ASN A 450 29.02 -13.20 -21.92
N LEU A 451 28.01 -12.40 -21.58
CA LEU A 451 26.61 -12.68 -21.89
C LEU A 451 26.33 -12.49 -23.38
N GLU A 452 26.86 -11.44 -24.00
CA GLU A 452 26.73 -11.21 -25.45
C GLU A 452 27.37 -12.34 -26.27
N GLU A 453 28.59 -12.78 -25.92
CA GLU A 453 29.23 -13.94 -26.59
C GLU A 453 28.40 -15.23 -26.44
N MET A 454 27.77 -15.43 -25.27
CA MET A 454 26.92 -16.59 -25.03
C MET A 454 25.65 -16.55 -25.88
N GLU A 455 24.99 -15.39 -25.97
CA GLU A 455 23.78 -15.20 -26.79
C GLU A 455 24.06 -15.44 -28.27
N GLU A 456 25.16 -14.89 -28.80
CA GLU A 456 25.56 -15.07 -30.21
C GLU A 456 25.81 -16.57 -30.53
N SER A 457 26.47 -17.30 -29.62
CA SER A 457 26.70 -18.75 -29.80
C SER A 457 25.41 -19.59 -29.75
N ILE A 458 24.39 -19.11 -29.02
CA ILE A 458 23.09 -19.80 -28.92
C ILE A 458 22.27 -19.56 -30.19
N GLU A 459 22.26 -18.33 -30.72
CA GLU A 459 21.60 -18.02 -32.00
C GLU A 459 22.19 -18.82 -33.14
N GLU A 460 23.53 -18.90 -33.25
CA GLU A 460 24.20 -19.65 -34.31
C GLU A 460 23.84 -21.15 -34.26
N LYS A 461 23.73 -21.71 -33.05
CA LYS A 461 23.30 -23.11 -32.85
C LYS A 461 21.82 -23.31 -33.18
N LEU A 462 20.96 -22.35 -32.89
CA LEU A 462 19.53 -22.40 -33.22
C LEU A 462 19.33 -22.38 -34.74
N GLU A 463 20.01 -21.50 -35.47
CA GLU A 463 19.94 -21.45 -36.93
C GLU A 463 20.43 -22.75 -37.57
N ALA A 464 21.51 -23.32 -37.05
CA ALA A 464 22.02 -24.61 -37.52
C ALA A 464 21.00 -25.74 -37.33
N LEU A 465 20.33 -25.79 -36.17
CA LEU A 465 19.27 -26.75 -35.86
C LEU A 465 18.02 -26.56 -36.74
N GLU A 466 17.62 -25.33 -37.01
CA GLU A 466 16.49 -25.04 -37.91
C GLU A 466 16.78 -25.48 -39.34
N LEU A 467 18.00 -25.26 -39.83
CA LEU A 467 18.44 -25.71 -41.14
C LEU A 467 18.44 -27.25 -41.23
N GLU A 468 18.86 -27.92 -40.16
CA GLU A 468 18.87 -29.38 -40.08
C GLU A 468 17.44 -29.96 -40.05
N LEU A 469 16.53 -29.36 -39.28
CA LEU A 469 15.10 -29.69 -39.28
C LEU A 469 14.45 -29.50 -40.66
N LYS A 470 14.80 -28.42 -41.37
CA LYS A 470 14.29 -28.16 -42.71
C LYS A 470 14.76 -29.23 -43.72
N LYS A 471 16.02 -29.64 -43.65
CA LYS A 471 16.56 -30.75 -44.48
C LYS A 471 15.90 -32.10 -44.17
N LEU A 472 15.51 -32.34 -42.92
CA LEU A 472 14.79 -33.55 -42.53
C LEU A 472 13.33 -33.55 -42.98
N LYS A 473 12.71 -32.38 -43.10
CA LYS A 473 11.32 -32.22 -43.54
C LYS A 473 11.16 -32.33 -45.07
N ASP A 474 12.21 -32.01 -45.82
CA ASP A 474 12.26 -32.13 -47.29
C ASP A 474 12.69 -33.54 -47.77
N ARG A 475 12.95 -34.46 -46.84
CA ARG A 475 13.24 -35.89 -47.09
C ARG A 475 12.03 -36.75 -46.77
#